data_AF-A0A2H3CWS4-F1
#
_entry.id   AF-A0A2H3CWS4-F1
#
_cell.length_a   1.000
_cell.length_b   1.000
_cell.length_c   1.000
_cell.angle_alpha   90.00
_cell.angle_beta   90.00
_cell.angle_gamma   90.00
#
_symmetry.space_group_name_H-M   'P 1'
#
loop_
_entity.id
_entity.type
_entity.pdbx_description
1 polymer ?
#
loop_
_entity_poly.entity_id
_entity_poly.type
_entity_poly.pdbx_seq_one_letter_code
_entity_poly.pdbx_strand_id
1 'polypeptide(L)'
;MPKGKNTSSAASLKLPKPATGPLQSLISRIEHLLHLLQGLPHHDSVPLDPIQSTYNFSLNPDILEDGGPFAAISQCLEVNFATWRNPDGLIHFAERGKQLERMITMLKQAVKMMSEKDREAFSSAWLERLITAAINQGAKASNRPSQSALPAKRKANEDASGSNSPTTSTTVDRLSIPGTDIHERSRPRKRFKQSNASHNRSEVINIDLLSDAESESPAEMSPSLSTEASSKQVTLNALGWKAWESEEAKRNFFRAEMEEGAENRRLEAEKQRLRDQRKLDRKREQGAKRARKHRANLKWRAEEGEDKNDAITTLMRGVEAQASQSQLPGDASAAVISRPVMSLQALYAQNSRILPPN
;
A
#
# COMPACT_ATOMS: atom_id res chain seq x y z
N MET A 1 73.45 37.04 5.00
CA MET A 1 72.32 36.40 4.28
C MET A 1 71.57 35.47 5.22
N PRO A 2 70.38 35.84 5.73
CA PRO A 2 69.54 34.93 6.50
C PRO A 2 68.41 34.35 5.62
N LYS A 3 68.28 33.02 5.62
CA LYS A 3 67.19 32.28 4.99
C LYS A 3 66.00 32.25 5.94
N GLY A 4 64.94 32.99 5.62
CA GLY A 4 63.65 32.93 6.32
C GLY A 4 62.88 31.66 5.94
N LYS A 5 62.52 30.87 6.96
CA LYS A 5 61.62 29.71 6.85
C LYS A 5 60.17 30.20 6.93
N ASN A 6 59.44 30.13 5.81
CA ASN A 6 57.99 30.33 5.81
C ASN A 6 57.31 28.96 5.96
N THR A 7 56.70 28.73 7.13
CA THR A 7 55.81 27.61 7.41
C THR A 7 54.38 28.06 7.12
N SER A 8 53.89 27.81 5.90
CA SER A 8 52.47 27.97 5.58
C SER A 8 51.68 26.82 6.20
N SER A 9 51.13 27.08 7.37
CA SER A 9 50.06 26.30 7.99
C SER A 9 48.79 26.44 7.14
N ALA A 10 48.48 25.41 6.36
CA ALA A 10 47.23 25.30 5.62
C ALA A 10 46.09 25.05 6.62
N ALA A 11 45.47 26.13 7.09
CA ALA A 11 44.21 26.08 7.82
C ALA A 11 43.15 25.44 6.90
N SER A 12 42.75 24.22 7.25
CA SER A 12 41.67 23.48 6.61
C SER A 12 40.37 24.28 6.78
N LEU A 13 39.97 24.99 5.72
CA LEU A 13 38.70 25.69 5.60
C LEU A 13 37.57 24.65 5.71
N LYS A 14 36.98 24.55 6.91
CA LYS A 14 35.73 23.83 7.13
C LYS A 14 34.67 24.49 6.25
N LEU A 15 34.29 23.83 5.15
CA LEU A 15 33.15 24.25 4.34
C LEU A 15 31.91 24.36 5.26
N PRO A 16 31.20 25.49 5.25
CA PRO A 16 29.91 25.57 5.93
C PRO A 16 28.95 24.55 5.31
N LYS A 17 28.34 23.73 6.18
CA LYS A 17 27.30 22.76 5.77
C LYS A 17 26.23 23.51 4.96
N PRO A 18 25.80 22.99 3.80
CA PRO A 18 24.80 23.66 2.98
C PRO A 18 23.53 23.88 3.80
N ALA A 19 22.98 25.10 3.68
CA ALA A 19 21.75 25.52 4.32
C ALA A 19 20.69 24.43 4.11
N THR A 20 20.38 23.75 5.21
CA THR A 20 19.54 22.57 5.28
C THR A 20 18.10 23.06 5.14
N GLY A 21 17.53 23.02 3.93
CA GLY A 21 16.18 23.52 3.69
C GLY A 21 15.11 22.82 4.54
N PRO A 22 13.88 23.36 4.63
CA PRO A 22 12.79 22.82 5.47
C PRO A 22 12.47 21.33 5.23
N LEU A 23 12.70 20.85 4.00
CA LEU A 23 12.56 19.43 3.68
C LEU A 23 13.62 18.57 4.40
N GLN A 24 14.85 19.04 4.48
CA GLN A 24 15.95 18.28 5.05
C GLN A 24 15.85 18.18 6.57
N SER A 25 15.37 19.24 7.25
CA SER A 25 15.09 19.16 8.69
C SER A 25 14.01 18.11 9.00
N LEU A 26 12.96 18.07 8.19
CA LEU A 26 11.88 17.09 8.32
C LEU A 26 12.37 15.66 8.06
N ILE A 27 13.20 15.45 7.03
CA ILE A 27 13.80 14.14 6.75
C ILE A 27 14.72 13.70 7.89
N SER A 28 15.54 14.59 8.45
CA SER A 28 16.36 14.28 9.62
C SER A 28 15.53 13.96 10.85
N ARG A 29 14.35 14.59 11.01
CA ARG A 29 13.41 14.28 12.09
C ARG A 29 12.76 12.90 11.91
N ILE A 30 12.45 12.51 10.66
CA ILE A 30 11.99 11.14 10.33
C ILE A 30 13.09 10.11 10.59
N GLU A 31 14.36 10.43 10.34
CA GLU A 31 15.51 9.57 10.67
C GLU A 31 15.68 9.40 12.18
N HIS A 32 15.48 10.47 12.94
CA HIS A 32 15.44 10.39 14.40
C HIS A 32 14.33 9.42 14.87
N LEU A 33 13.13 9.49 14.28
CA LEU A 33 12.07 8.53 14.56
C LEU A 33 12.52 7.08 14.26
N LEU A 34 13.16 6.82 13.12
CA LEU A 34 13.68 5.48 12.80
C LEU A 34 14.61 4.95 13.90
N HIS A 35 15.55 5.78 14.37
CA HIS A 35 16.47 5.39 15.45
C HIS A 35 15.74 5.10 16.77
N LEU A 36 14.68 5.86 17.09
CA LEU A 36 13.84 5.57 18.26
C LEU A 36 13.11 4.23 18.10
N LEU A 37 12.53 3.96 16.93
CA LEU A 37 11.81 2.71 16.68
C LEU A 37 12.74 1.48 16.75
N GLN A 38 14.00 1.62 16.31
CA GLN A 38 15.03 0.59 16.48
C GLN A 38 15.46 0.41 17.95
N GLY A 39 15.34 1.46 18.75
CA GLY A 39 15.66 1.47 20.18
C GLY A 39 14.50 1.08 21.10
N LEU A 40 13.35 0.65 20.55
CA LEU A 40 12.22 0.18 21.35
C LEU A 40 12.61 -1.06 22.19
N PRO A 41 12.21 -1.11 23.47
CA PRO A 41 12.69 -2.12 24.39
C PRO A 41 12.27 -3.53 23.96
N HIS A 42 13.08 -4.52 24.33
CA HIS A 42 12.90 -5.93 23.94
C HIS A 42 11.90 -6.68 24.83
N HIS A 43 10.94 -5.98 25.42
CA HIS A 43 9.96 -6.61 26.29
C HIS A 43 9.05 -7.56 25.51
N ASP A 44 8.60 -8.62 26.18
CA ASP A 44 7.75 -9.69 25.62
C ASP A 44 6.44 -9.17 25.01
N SER A 45 6.03 -7.94 25.33
CA SER A 45 4.81 -7.32 24.82
C SER A 45 4.90 -6.84 23.37
N VAL A 46 6.10 -6.66 22.80
CA VAL A 46 6.26 -6.13 21.43
C VAL A 46 7.15 -7.07 20.58
N PRO A 47 6.54 -7.99 19.81
CA PRO A 47 7.28 -8.95 19.00
C PRO A 47 8.15 -8.26 17.95
N LEU A 48 9.34 -8.82 17.71
CA LEU A 48 10.21 -8.43 16.61
C LEU A 48 9.82 -9.23 15.36
N ASP A 49 9.44 -8.54 14.29
CA ASP A 49 9.04 -9.13 13.02
C ASP A 49 8.05 -10.31 13.16
N PRO A 50 6.83 -10.08 13.69
CA PRO A 50 5.84 -11.14 13.81
C PRO A 50 5.54 -11.79 12.44
N ILE A 51 5.28 -13.10 12.44
CA ILE A 51 4.93 -13.87 11.23
C ILE A 51 3.71 -13.26 10.53
N GLN A 52 2.72 -12.86 11.35
CA GLN A 52 1.54 -12.12 10.91
C GLN A 52 1.63 -10.71 11.47
N SER A 53 2.17 -9.82 10.65
CA SER A 53 2.17 -8.40 10.98
C SER A 53 0.76 -7.83 10.92
N THR A 54 0.44 -7.01 11.91
CA THR A 54 -0.79 -6.22 11.94
C THR A 54 -0.71 -4.97 11.06
N TYR A 55 0.51 -4.59 10.67
CA TYR A 55 0.78 -3.40 9.89
C TYR A 55 0.89 -3.70 8.39
N ASN A 56 0.25 -2.86 7.61
CA ASN A 56 0.38 -2.78 6.17
C ASN A 56 0.52 -1.31 5.73
N PHE A 57 1.77 -0.82 5.76
CA PHE A 57 2.07 0.54 5.31
C PHE A 57 2.18 0.59 3.79
N SER A 58 1.15 1.18 3.16
CA SER A 58 1.11 1.50 1.74
C SER A 58 0.24 2.73 1.48
N LEU A 59 0.64 3.56 0.52
CA LEU A 59 -0.15 4.71 0.09
C LEU A 59 -1.22 4.24 -0.88
N ASN A 60 -2.48 4.50 -0.56
CA ASN A 60 -3.57 4.20 -1.46
C ASN A 60 -3.52 5.18 -2.65
N PRO A 61 -3.40 4.69 -3.91
CA PRO A 61 -3.29 5.55 -5.08
C PRO A 61 -4.54 6.42 -5.30
N ASP A 62 -5.73 5.94 -4.93
CA ASP A 62 -6.98 6.67 -5.13
C ASP A 62 -7.05 7.91 -4.22
N ILE A 63 -6.68 7.76 -2.94
CA ILE A 63 -6.60 8.91 -2.01
C ILE A 63 -5.42 9.81 -2.35
N LEU A 64 -4.32 9.25 -2.85
CA LEU A 64 -3.17 10.05 -3.29
C LEU A 64 -3.51 10.96 -4.48
N GLU A 65 -4.33 10.49 -5.44
CA GLU A 65 -4.81 11.28 -6.58
C GLU A 65 -5.85 12.33 -6.14
N ASP A 66 -6.81 11.96 -5.31
CA ASP A 66 -7.94 12.83 -4.94
C ASP A 66 -7.61 13.82 -3.80
N GLY A 67 -6.93 13.35 -2.75
CA GLY A 67 -6.66 14.09 -1.52
C GLY A 67 -5.19 14.49 -1.31
N GLY A 68 -4.31 14.03 -2.19
CA GLY A 68 -2.88 14.33 -2.13
C GLY A 68 -2.10 13.49 -1.10
N PRO A 69 -0.77 13.72 -1.00
CA PRO A 69 0.12 12.88 -0.18
C PRO A 69 -0.17 12.94 1.32
N PHE A 70 -0.58 14.10 1.82
CA PHE A 70 -0.90 14.29 3.24
C PHE A 70 -2.12 13.46 3.67
N ALA A 71 -3.21 13.51 2.88
CA ALA A 71 -4.41 12.72 3.15
C ALA A 71 -4.11 11.21 3.06
N ALA A 72 -3.36 10.79 2.05
CA ALA A 72 -3.01 9.38 1.84
C ALA A 72 -2.16 8.82 3.00
N ILE A 73 -1.17 9.58 3.50
CA ILE A 73 -0.42 9.16 4.69
C ILE A 73 -1.31 9.13 5.92
N SER A 74 -2.08 10.19 6.17
CA SER A 74 -2.88 10.31 7.39
C SER A 74 -3.83 9.13 7.54
N GLN A 75 -4.55 8.78 6.47
CA GLN A 75 -5.41 7.61 6.47
C GLN A 75 -4.63 6.30 6.66
N CYS A 76 -3.46 6.16 6.04
CA CYS A 76 -2.62 4.98 6.21
C CYS A 76 -2.19 4.80 7.68
N LEU A 77 -1.75 5.88 8.34
CA LEU A 77 -1.34 5.84 9.74
C LEU A 77 -2.56 5.61 10.65
N GLU A 78 -3.70 6.21 10.37
CA GLU A 78 -4.93 6.02 11.14
C GLU A 78 -5.39 4.56 11.14
N VAL A 79 -5.39 3.93 9.98
CA VAL A 79 -5.79 2.53 9.84
C VAL A 79 -4.80 1.62 10.56
N ASN A 80 -3.50 1.82 10.35
CA ASN A 80 -2.47 0.94 10.91
C ASN A 80 -2.35 1.07 12.44
N PHE A 81 -2.48 2.27 12.99
CA PHE A 81 -2.43 2.50 14.43
C PHE A 81 -3.81 2.50 15.10
N ALA A 82 -4.87 2.21 14.34
CA ALA A 82 -6.26 2.24 14.78
C ALA A 82 -6.67 3.54 15.51
N THR A 83 -6.05 4.68 15.17
CA THR A 83 -6.34 5.96 15.84
C THR A 83 -7.73 6.49 15.48
N TRP A 84 -8.39 5.97 14.45
CA TRP A 84 -9.81 6.26 14.19
C TRP A 84 -10.73 5.84 15.35
N ARG A 85 -10.31 4.88 16.19
CA ARG A 85 -11.05 4.51 17.41
C ARG A 85 -10.86 5.51 18.54
N ASN A 86 -9.64 6.08 18.63
CA ASN A 86 -9.23 7.01 19.67
C ASN A 86 -8.37 8.11 19.03
N PRO A 87 -8.96 9.17 18.47
CA PRO A 87 -8.23 10.17 17.69
C PRO A 87 -7.18 10.92 18.53
N ASP A 88 -7.48 11.15 19.81
CA ASP A 88 -6.55 11.72 20.79
C ASP A 88 -5.75 10.67 21.57
N GLY A 89 -5.93 9.40 21.20
CA GLY A 89 -5.26 8.27 21.83
C GLY A 89 -3.76 8.32 21.66
N LEU A 90 -3.07 7.79 22.66
CA LEU A 90 -1.64 7.53 22.58
C LEU A 90 -1.40 6.43 21.53
N ILE A 91 -0.46 6.67 20.62
CA ILE A 91 -0.08 5.66 19.63
C ILE A 91 0.69 4.56 20.35
N HIS A 92 0.27 3.30 20.16
CA HIS A 92 0.93 2.12 20.70
C HIS A 92 1.55 1.31 19.55
N PHE A 93 2.85 0.97 19.66
CA PHE A 93 3.51 0.15 18.65
C PHE A 93 3.31 -1.32 19.01
N ALA A 94 2.44 -2.01 18.26
CA ALA A 94 2.14 -3.42 18.47
C ALA A 94 3.28 -4.38 18.08
N GLU A 95 4.22 -3.95 17.23
CA GLU A 95 5.32 -4.76 16.73
C GLU A 95 6.55 -3.90 16.42
N ARG A 96 7.72 -4.55 16.35
CA ARG A 96 9.02 -3.96 15.98
C ARG A 96 9.55 -4.57 14.68
N GLY A 97 10.47 -3.86 14.05
CA GLY A 97 11.25 -4.38 12.92
C GLY A 97 10.82 -3.82 11.56
N LYS A 98 10.84 -4.66 10.53
CA LYS A 98 10.82 -4.29 9.11
C LYS A 98 9.60 -3.48 8.70
N GLN A 99 8.46 -3.70 9.33
CA GLN A 99 7.22 -2.99 8.99
C GLN A 99 7.28 -1.53 9.42
N LEU A 100 7.87 -1.25 10.57
CA LEU A 100 8.14 0.13 10.99
C LEU A 100 9.21 0.78 10.11
N GLU A 101 10.22 0.05 9.64
CA GLU A 101 11.19 0.57 8.66
C GLU A 101 10.53 0.88 7.31
N ARG A 102 9.56 0.06 6.90
CA ARG A 102 8.73 0.30 5.72
C ARG A 102 7.88 1.55 5.89
N MET A 103 7.28 1.77 7.07
CA MET A 103 6.60 3.03 7.40
C MET A 103 7.54 4.22 7.21
N ILE A 104 8.75 4.18 7.77
CA ILE A 104 9.73 5.26 7.62
C ILE A 104 10.04 5.55 6.14
N THR A 105 10.22 4.51 5.33
CA THR A 105 10.46 4.65 3.90
C THR A 105 9.29 5.32 3.18
N MET A 106 8.06 4.89 3.49
CA MET A 106 6.83 5.50 2.97
C MET A 106 6.71 6.98 3.37
N LEU A 107 6.97 7.33 4.64
CA LEU A 107 6.94 8.70 5.13
C LEU A 107 7.94 9.59 4.38
N LYS A 108 9.20 9.14 4.21
CA LYS A 108 10.20 9.86 3.43
C LYS A 108 9.77 10.08 1.98
N GLN A 109 9.16 9.09 1.35
CA GLN A 109 8.69 9.20 -0.03
C GLN A 109 7.58 10.24 -0.16
N ALA A 110 6.55 10.16 0.69
CA ALA A 110 5.40 11.01 0.56
C ALA A 110 5.67 12.46 0.99
N VAL A 111 6.54 12.69 1.99
CA VAL A 111 7.01 14.05 2.35
C VAL A 111 7.70 14.76 1.18
N LYS A 112 8.42 14.03 0.32
CA LYS A 112 9.01 14.60 -0.91
C LYS A 112 7.95 15.08 -1.91
N MET A 113 6.76 14.48 -1.88
CA MET A 113 5.63 14.82 -2.75
C MET A 113 4.75 15.94 -2.18
N MET A 114 4.87 16.24 -0.89
CA MET A 114 4.06 17.25 -0.19
C MET A 114 4.48 18.69 -0.53
N SER A 115 3.51 19.60 -0.44
CA SER A 115 3.75 21.04 -0.40
C SER A 115 4.37 21.45 0.95
N GLU A 116 4.92 22.67 1.05
CA GLU A 116 5.53 23.14 2.30
C GLU A 116 4.53 23.25 3.45
N LYS A 117 3.30 23.71 3.17
CA LYS A 117 2.21 23.77 4.14
C LYS A 117 1.83 22.39 4.67
N ASP A 118 1.73 21.40 3.77
CA ASP A 118 1.40 20.03 4.15
C ASP A 118 2.51 19.38 4.97
N ARG A 119 3.78 19.72 4.71
CA ARG A 119 4.92 19.23 5.48
C ARG A 119 4.89 19.73 6.92
N GLU A 120 4.54 20.99 7.12
CA GLU A 120 4.36 21.58 8.45
C GLU A 120 3.21 20.90 9.20
N ALA A 121 2.05 20.78 8.54
CA ALA A 121 0.89 20.08 9.10
C ALA A 121 1.19 18.61 9.42
N PHE A 122 1.94 17.91 8.57
CA PHE A 122 2.40 16.54 8.82
C PHE A 122 3.34 16.46 10.03
N SER A 123 4.26 17.40 10.15
CA SER A 123 5.20 17.45 11.27
C SER A 123 4.46 17.53 12.60
N SER A 124 3.50 18.46 12.73
CA SER A 124 2.73 18.66 13.96
C SER A 124 1.68 17.57 14.19
N ALA A 125 0.96 17.15 13.14
CA ALA A 125 -0.18 16.24 13.27
C ALA A 125 0.24 14.77 13.45
N TRP A 126 1.39 14.36 12.93
CA TRP A 126 1.82 12.95 12.94
C TRP A 126 3.23 12.75 13.47
N LEU A 127 4.22 13.47 12.95
CA LEU A 127 5.62 13.14 13.25
C LEU A 127 5.96 13.30 14.73
N GLU A 128 5.57 14.42 15.34
CA GLU A 128 5.82 14.66 16.76
C GLU A 128 5.04 13.69 17.66
N ARG A 129 3.83 13.28 17.25
CA ARG A 129 3.05 12.25 17.97
C ARG A 129 3.72 10.89 17.92
N LEU A 130 4.23 10.48 16.76
CA LEU A 130 4.95 9.21 16.59
C LEU A 130 6.25 9.19 17.42
N ILE A 131 6.99 10.30 17.43
CA ILE A 131 8.20 10.45 18.25
C ILE A 131 7.86 10.36 19.73
N THR A 132 6.84 11.10 20.18
CA THR A 132 6.39 11.09 21.58
C THR A 132 5.92 9.69 21.98
N ALA A 133 5.16 9.01 21.12
CA ALA A 133 4.72 7.64 21.34
C ALA A 133 5.90 6.65 21.48
N ALA A 134 6.93 6.79 20.65
CA ALA A 134 8.11 5.93 20.72
C ALA A 134 8.86 6.13 22.03
N ILE A 135 9.07 7.40 22.43
CA ILE A 135 9.71 7.76 23.70
C ILE A 135 8.90 7.23 24.89
N ASN A 136 7.58 7.40 24.88
CA ASN A 136 6.70 6.94 25.96
C ASN A 136 6.69 5.40 26.09
N GLN A 137 6.95 4.68 25.00
CA GLN A 137 7.14 3.23 25.01
C GLN A 137 8.57 2.80 25.37
N GLY A 138 9.39 3.73 25.87
CA GLY A 138 10.73 3.44 26.37
C GLY A 138 11.80 3.37 25.29
N ALA A 139 11.54 3.89 24.08
CA ALA A 139 12.58 4.03 23.07
C ALA A 139 13.72 4.90 23.61
N LYS A 140 14.90 4.30 23.75
CA LYS A 140 16.11 5.05 24.11
C LYS A 140 16.78 5.46 22.82
N ALA A 141 16.94 6.76 22.62
CA ALA A 141 17.84 7.27 21.58
C ALA A 141 19.23 6.72 21.91
N SER A 142 19.65 5.69 21.17
CA SER A 142 21.00 5.17 21.28
C SER A 142 21.92 6.28 20.80
N ASN A 143 22.52 7.02 21.74
CA ASN A 143 23.56 8.02 21.46
C ASN A 143 24.83 7.38 20.88
N ARG A 144 24.79 6.10 20.51
CA ARG A 144 25.93 5.40 19.93
C ARG A 144 26.00 5.80 18.45
N PRO A 145 27.04 6.54 18.02
CA PRO A 145 27.23 6.85 16.60
C PRO A 145 27.28 5.53 15.85
N SER A 146 26.35 5.35 14.92
CA SER A 146 26.24 4.21 14.03
C SER A 146 27.52 4.07 13.21
N GLN A 147 28.49 3.35 13.75
CA GLN A 147 29.59 2.80 12.96
C GLN A 147 28.98 1.71 12.09
N SER A 148 28.69 2.07 10.84
CA SER A 148 28.50 1.11 9.77
C SER A 148 29.71 0.17 9.76
N ALA A 149 29.49 -1.08 10.13
CA ALA A 149 30.45 -2.15 9.97
C ALA A 149 30.72 -2.34 8.47
N LEU A 150 31.80 -1.73 8.00
CA LEU A 150 32.46 -2.12 6.75
C LEU A 150 33.57 -3.11 7.12
N PRO A 151 33.62 -4.31 6.52
CA PRO A 151 34.76 -5.20 6.67
C PRO A 151 35.94 -4.59 5.90
N ALA A 152 36.93 -4.07 6.63
CA ALA A 152 38.17 -3.58 6.07
C ALA A 152 38.93 -4.75 5.41
N LYS A 153 38.81 -4.82 4.09
CA LYS A 153 39.62 -5.64 3.20
C LYS A 153 41.06 -5.11 3.27
N ARG A 154 41.90 -5.70 4.13
CA ARG A 154 43.35 -5.45 4.16
C ARG A 154 43.96 -5.96 2.85
N LYS A 155 44.20 -5.04 1.89
CA LYS A 155 45.23 -5.20 0.86
C LYS A 155 46.52 -4.65 1.45
N ALA A 156 47.44 -5.55 1.79
CA ALA A 156 48.85 -5.19 1.96
C ALA A 156 49.47 -5.10 0.57
N ASN A 157 50.13 -3.99 0.26
CA ASN A 157 51.29 -4.00 -0.63
C ASN A 157 52.24 -2.85 -0.23
N GLU A 158 53.38 -3.29 0.28
CA GLU A 158 54.77 -2.81 0.17
C GLU A 158 55.05 -1.35 -0.22
N ASP A 159 55.91 -0.68 0.56
CA ASP A 159 57.32 -0.51 0.13
C ASP A 159 58.27 0.07 1.21
N ALA A 160 59.44 -0.58 1.26
CA ALA A 160 60.81 -0.12 1.52
C ALA A 160 61.28 0.47 2.88
N SER A 161 62.40 -0.15 3.31
CA SER A 161 63.53 0.35 4.14
C SER A 161 63.53 -0.21 5.57
N GLY A 162 64.50 -1.01 6.03
CA GLY A 162 65.76 -1.54 5.52
C GLY A 162 66.48 -2.21 6.69
N SER A 163 67.55 -2.96 6.40
CA SER A 163 68.61 -3.39 7.34
C SER A 163 68.47 -4.75 8.07
N ASN A 164 69.27 -5.69 7.55
CA ASN A 164 70.17 -6.64 8.24
C ASN A 164 69.73 -8.10 8.54
N SER A 165 70.25 -8.99 7.66
CA SER A 165 71.01 -10.22 7.96
C SER A 165 70.24 -11.55 8.24
N PRO A 166 70.88 -12.74 8.16
CA PRO A 166 71.25 -13.41 6.90
C PRO A 166 70.92 -14.94 6.84
N THR A 167 71.00 -15.49 5.62
CA THR A 167 71.34 -16.90 5.25
C THR A 167 70.37 -18.05 5.62
N THR A 168 69.75 -18.68 4.61
CA THR A 168 70.12 -20.01 4.08
C THR A 168 69.19 -20.44 2.94
N SER A 169 69.81 -21.14 1.99
CA SER A 169 69.33 -21.82 0.78
C SER A 169 68.02 -22.61 0.90
N THR A 170 67.28 -22.72 -0.22
CA THR A 170 66.91 -23.99 -0.92
C THR A 170 65.84 -23.69 -1.98
N THR A 171 66.18 -23.59 -3.27
CA THR A 171 66.19 -24.65 -4.31
C THR A 171 64.84 -24.75 -5.05
N VAL A 172 64.95 -24.68 -6.40
CA VAL A 172 64.07 -25.18 -7.48
C VAL A 172 62.63 -24.63 -7.61
N ASP A 173 62.03 -24.46 -8.79
CA ASP A 173 62.42 -24.40 -10.20
C ASP A 173 61.09 -24.10 -10.97
N ARG A 174 61.24 -23.76 -12.25
CA ARG A 174 60.26 -23.94 -13.35
C ARG A 174 59.13 -22.94 -13.64
N LEU A 175 59.38 -22.31 -14.79
CA LEU A 175 58.54 -22.23 -16.01
C LEU A 175 57.47 -21.14 -16.13
N SER A 176 57.92 -20.05 -16.73
CA SER A 176 57.17 -19.25 -17.70
C SER A 176 56.63 -20.10 -18.87
N ILE A 177 55.45 -19.76 -19.40
CA ILE A 177 55.19 -19.43 -20.81
C ILE A 177 53.85 -18.66 -20.90
N PRO A 178 53.77 -17.58 -21.70
CA PRO A 178 52.56 -16.76 -21.90
C PRO A 178 51.81 -17.13 -23.19
N GLY A 179 50.55 -16.68 -23.32
CA GLY A 179 49.96 -16.42 -24.63
C GLY A 179 48.46 -16.68 -24.75
N THR A 180 47.74 -15.65 -25.25
CA THR A 180 46.64 -15.71 -26.24
C THR A 180 45.38 -16.52 -25.85
N ASP A 181 44.15 -16.27 -26.27
CA ASP A 181 43.56 -15.39 -27.27
C ASP A 181 42.05 -15.28 -26.96
N ILE A 182 41.43 -14.35 -27.65
CA ILE A 182 40.01 -14.07 -27.88
C ILE A 182 39.09 -15.32 -27.88
N HIS A 183 37.98 -15.26 -27.13
CA HIS A 183 36.72 -15.89 -27.58
C HIS A 183 35.45 -15.18 -27.05
N GLU A 184 34.85 -14.48 -28.01
CA GLU A 184 33.45 -14.33 -28.36
C GLU A 184 32.34 -15.12 -27.59
N ARG A 185 31.19 -14.43 -27.45
CA ARG A 185 29.80 -14.95 -27.43
C ARG A 185 29.38 -15.87 -26.28
N SER A 186 28.43 -15.37 -25.47
CA SER A 186 27.00 -15.76 -25.56
C SER A 186 26.22 -15.30 -24.32
N ARG A 187 25.20 -14.45 -24.51
CA ARG A 187 24.18 -14.16 -23.48
C ARG A 187 22.99 -15.12 -23.67
N PRO A 188 22.60 -15.93 -22.67
CA PRO A 188 21.36 -16.68 -22.76
C PRO A 188 20.18 -15.80 -22.30
N ARG A 189 19.22 -15.59 -23.22
CA ARG A 189 17.88 -15.06 -22.92
C ARG A 189 17.11 -16.07 -22.07
N LYS A 190 16.79 -15.72 -20.82
CA LYS A 190 15.83 -16.47 -20.00
C LYS A 190 14.40 -16.17 -20.47
N ARG A 191 13.75 -17.19 -21.02
CA ARG A 191 12.30 -17.26 -21.25
C ARG A 191 11.57 -17.28 -19.91
N PHE A 192 10.78 -16.24 -19.63
CA PHE A 192 9.77 -16.26 -18.57
C PHE A 192 8.56 -17.06 -19.08
N LYS A 193 8.28 -18.21 -18.47
CA LYS A 193 6.99 -18.90 -18.59
C LYS A 193 6.09 -18.36 -17.47
N GLN A 194 5.02 -17.68 -17.85
CA GLN A 194 3.91 -17.37 -16.94
C GLN A 194 2.96 -18.57 -16.92
N SER A 195 2.86 -19.24 -15.78
CA SER A 195 1.77 -20.17 -15.48
C SER A 195 0.76 -19.44 -14.61
N ASN A 196 -0.42 -19.16 -15.19
CA ASN A 196 -1.61 -18.75 -14.46
C ASN A 196 -2.21 -19.99 -13.78
N ALA A 197 -2.15 -20.06 -12.45
CA ALA A 197 -2.94 -20.98 -11.66
C ALA A 197 -4.03 -20.19 -10.92
N SER A 198 -5.23 -20.27 -11.48
CA SER A 198 -6.49 -19.87 -10.86
C SER A 198 -6.85 -20.89 -9.77
N HIS A 199 -6.97 -20.45 -8.52
CA HIS A 199 -7.65 -21.18 -7.46
C HIS A 199 -8.64 -20.23 -6.77
N ASN A 200 -9.87 -20.23 -7.27
CA ASN A 200 -11.04 -19.79 -6.51
C ASN A 200 -11.46 -20.95 -5.61
N ARG A 201 -11.30 -20.80 -4.30
CA ARG A 201 -11.94 -21.67 -3.30
C ARG A 201 -12.75 -20.78 -2.36
N SER A 202 -14.04 -20.67 -2.67
CA SER A 202 -15.04 -20.09 -1.78
C SER A 202 -15.35 -21.11 -0.70
N GLU A 203 -14.94 -20.85 0.54
CA GLU A 203 -15.43 -21.59 1.71
C GLU A 203 -16.69 -20.91 2.23
N VAL A 204 -17.80 -21.65 2.09
CA VAL A 204 -19.09 -21.37 2.69
C VAL A 204 -19.00 -21.82 4.14
N ILE A 205 -18.98 -20.87 5.07
CA ILE A 205 -19.08 -21.15 6.51
C ILE A 205 -20.56 -21.26 6.84
N ASN A 206 -21.03 -22.50 7.04
CA ASN A 206 -22.31 -22.77 7.70
C ASN A 206 -22.13 -22.49 9.19
N ILE A 207 -22.86 -21.52 9.72
CA ILE A 207 -22.97 -21.29 11.16
C ILE A 207 -24.19 -22.08 11.62
N ASP A 208 -23.92 -23.13 12.39
CA ASP A 208 -24.94 -23.95 13.03
C ASP A 208 -25.76 -23.14 14.02
N LEU A 209 -27.06 -23.35 13.88
CA LEU A 209 -28.16 -22.79 14.64
C LEU A 209 -28.39 -23.72 15.85
N LEU A 210 -28.02 -23.28 17.05
CA LEU A 210 -28.43 -23.93 18.30
C LEU A 210 -29.07 -22.89 19.22
N SER A 211 -30.37 -22.70 18.99
CA SER A 211 -31.33 -22.31 20.02
C SER A 211 -32.16 -23.54 20.32
N ASP A 212 -32.07 -24.06 21.54
CA ASP A 212 -33.28 -24.57 22.17
C ASP A 212 -33.25 -24.17 23.65
N ALA A 213 -34.37 -23.57 24.03
CA ALA A 213 -34.66 -23.08 25.36
C ALA A 213 -35.44 -24.16 26.13
N GLU A 214 -35.97 -23.76 27.28
CA GLU A 214 -36.84 -24.51 28.19
C GLU A 214 -36.06 -25.36 29.21
N SER A 215 -36.36 -25.38 30.51
CA SER A 215 -37.20 -24.59 31.40
C SER A 215 -36.97 -25.17 32.82
N GLU A 216 -37.58 -24.55 33.83
CA GLU A 216 -37.87 -25.08 35.18
C GLU A 216 -36.82 -24.90 36.31
N SER A 217 -37.03 -23.81 37.06
CA SER A 217 -36.90 -23.76 38.52
C SER A 217 -38.07 -24.55 39.17
N PRO A 218 -38.03 -25.02 40.45
CA PRO A 218 -37.82 -24.14 41.62
C PRO A 218 -37.20 -24.77 42.90
N ALA A 219 -37.06 -23.90 43.91
CA ALA A 219 -37.14 -24.13 45.36
C ALA A 219 -35.84 -24.22 46.21
N GLU A 220 -35.68 -23.15 47.00
CA GLU A 220 -35.42 -23.10 48.46
C GLU A 220 -34.34 -24.00 49.10
N MET A 221 -33.30 -23.38 49.68
CA MET A 221 -33.18 -23.22 51.14
C MET A 221 -31.83 -22.62 51.58
N SER A 222 -31.94 -21.51 52.29
CA SER A 222 -31.20 -21.14 53.52
C SER A 222 -29.76 -20.58 53.45
N PRO A 223 -29.44 -19.64 54.39
CA PRO A 223 -28.28 -18.77 54.32
C PRO A 223 -27.10 -19.31 55.14
N SER A 224 -25.87 -19.03 54.71
CA SER A 224 -24.73 -19.06 55.63
C SER A 224 -23.76 -17.93 55.33
N LEU A 225 -23.39 -17.25 56.41
CA LEU A 225 -22.36 -16.23 56.49
C LEU A 225 -21.06 -16.75 55.88
N SER A 226 -20.30 -15.87 55.20
CA SER A 226 -18.95 -15.46 55.62
C SER A 226 -18.20 -14.70 54.52
N THR A 227 -17.41 -13.74 55.00
CA THR A 227 -16.17 -13.19 54.42
C THR A 227 -16.27 -12.17 53.28
N GLU A 228 -16.15 -10.92 53.71
CA GLU A 228 -15.61 -9.76 53.04
C GLU A 228 -14.53 -10.11 51.99
N ALA A 229 -14.90 -10.01 50.71
CA ALA A 229 -13.98 -9.68 49.65
C ALA A 229 -14.55 -8.43 48.97
N SER A 230 -13.99 -7.27 49.34
CA SER A 230 -14.23 -5.98 48.70
C SER A 230 -13.74 -6.03 47.23
N SER A 231 -14.53 -6.68 46.37
CA SER A 231 -14.46 -6.52 44.92
C SER A 231 -14.94 -5.12 44.60
N LYS A 232 -13.98 -4.26 44.24
CA LYS A 232 -14.26 -2.93 43.68
C LYS A 232 -14.89 -3.13 42.30
N GLN A 233 -16.17 -3.47 42.25
CA GLN A 233 -16.98 -3.23 41.06
C GLN A 233 -16.99 -1.72 40.84
N VAL A 234 -16.16 -1.25 39.91
CA VAL A 234 -16.22 0.09 39.37
C VAL A 234 -17.58 0.22 38.68
N THR A 235 -18.52 0.84 39.39
CA THR A 235 -19.85 1.16 38.88
C THR A 235 -19.69 1.97 37.59
N LEU A 236 -20.36 1.53 36.51
CA LEU A 236 -20.41 2.13 35.18
C LEU A 236 -20.73 3.64 35.14
N ASN A 237 -21.17 4.21 36.27
CA ASN A 237 -21.38 5.65 36.46
C ASN A 237 -20.07 6.49 36.40
N ALA A 238 -18.89 5.86 36.52
CA ALA A 238 -17.60 6.56 36.42
C ALA A 238 -17.21 6.95 34.98
N LEU A 239 -17.91 6.45 33.96
CA LEU A 239 -17.66 6.76 32.54
C LEU A 239 -18.34 8.06 32.07
N GLY A 240 -18.94 8.85 32.96
CA GLY A 240 -19.54 10.15 32.59
C GLY A 240 -20.83 10.04 31.77
N TRP A 241 -21.48 8.88 31.78
CA TRP A 241 -22.80 8.70 31.17
C TRP A 241 -23.80 9.43 32.08
N LYS A 242 -24.17 10.66 31.71
CA LYS A 242 -25.26 11.39 32.36
C LYS A 242 -26.45 10.45 32.47
N ALA A 243 -26.95 10.23 33.69
CA ALA A 243 -28.21 9.56 33.90
C ALA A 243 -29.27 10.32 33.10
N TRP A 244 -29.87 9.65 32.12
CA TRP A 244 -30.89 10.24 31.27
C TRP A 244 -32.11 10.51 32.16
N GLU A 245 -32.42 11.78 32.41
CA GLU A 245 -33.47 12.20 33.35
C GLU A 245 -34.89 11.78 32.92
N SER A 246 -35.05 11.24 31.71
CA SER A 246 -36.32 10.72 31.19
C SER A 246 -36.09 9.61 30.16
N GLU A 247 -36.91 8.55 30.22
CA GLU A 247 -36.93 7.46 29.23
C GLU A 247 -37.27 7.99 27.81
N GLU A 248 -38.02 9.09 27.75
CA GLU A 248 -38.43 9.76 26.52
C GLU A 248 -37.26 10.52 25.87
N ALA A 249 -36.37 11.12 26.67
CA ALA A 249 -35.15 11.76 26.18
C ALA A 249 -34.19 10.73 25.57
N LYS A 250 -34.09 9.54 26.19
CA LYS A 250 -33.29 8.42 25.65
C LYS A 250 -33.83 7.93 24.31
N ARG A 251 -35.15 7.79 24.17
CA ARG A 251 -35.78 7.38 22.89
C ARG A 251 -35.60 8.42 21.78
N ASN A 252 -35.71 9.72 22.10
CA ASN A 252 -35.51 10.78 21.12
C ASN A 252 -34.06 10.88 20.66
N PHE A 253 -33.09 10.67 21.55
CA PHE A 253 -31.67 10.67 21.17
C PHE A 253 -31.33 9.52 20.22
N PHE A 254 -31.72 8.28 20.54
CA PHE A 254 -31.48 7.14 19.64
C PHE A 254 -32.21 7.29 18.30
N ARG A 255 -33.38 7.94 18.29
CA ARG A 255 -34.10 8.25 17.05
C ARG A 255 -33.33 9.26 16.19
N ALA A 256 -32.86 10.36 16.79
CA ALA A 256 -32.08 11.38 16.09
C ALA A 256 -30.75 10.82 15.57
N GLU A 257 -30.06 10.01 16.36
CA GLU A 257 -28.80 9.37 15.97
C GLU A 257 -29.00 8.33 14.84
N MET A 258 -30.09 7.57 14.88
CA MET A 258 -30.47 6.67 13.78
C MET A 258 -30.82 7.41 12.49
N GLU A 259 -31.51 8.55 12.61
CA GLU A 259 -31.88 9.40 11.48
C GLU A 259 -30.65 10.07 10.84
N GLU A 260 -29.75 10.64 11.65
CA GLU A 260 -28.46 11.18 11.19
C GLU A 260 -27.60 10.09 10.54
N GLY A 261 -27.56 8.89 11.13
CA GLY A 261 -26.89 7.73 10.53
C GLY A 261 -27.53 7.27 9.22
N ALA A 262 -28.84 7.46 9.02
CA ALA A 262 -29.51 7.18 7.77
C ALA A 262 -29.21 8.24 6.70
N GLU A 263 -29.16 9.52 7.07
CA GLU A 263 -28.77 10.61 6.16
C GLU A 263 -27.32 10.49 5.71
N ASN A 264 -26.40 10.18 6.63
CA ASN A 264 -24.98 9.96 6.27
C ASN A 264 -24.83 8.79 5.28
N ARG A 265 -25.55 7.69 5.49
CA ARG A 265 -25.57 6.56 4.53
C ARG A 265 -26.14 6.95 3.17
N ARG A 266 -27.14 7.83 3.12
CA ARG A 266 -27.70 8.36 1.86
C ARG A 266 -26.69 9.26 1.14
N LEU A 267 -26.05 10.18 1.84
CA LEU A 267 -25.03 11.07 1.27
C LEU A 267 -23.84 10.27 0.73
N GLU A 268 -23.41 9.24 1.45
CA GLU A 268 -22.32 8.39 1.01
C GLU A 268 -22.69 7.56 -0.24
N ALA A 269 -23.92 7.04 -0.29
CA ALA A 269 -24.44 6.36 -1.47
C ALA A 269 -24.56 7.30 -2.69
N GLU A 270 -24.96 8.55 -2.50
CA GLU A 270 -25.02 9.56 -3.55
C GLU A 270 -23.62 9.93 -4.06
N LYS A 271 -22.66 10.14 -3.14
CA LYS A 271 -21.26 10.38 -3.48
C LYS A 271 -20.67 9.21 -4.27
N GLN A 272 -21.03 7.98 -3.92
CA GLN A 272 -20.60 6.79 -4.65
C GLN A 272 -21.20 6.75 -6.07
N ARG A 273 -22.49 7.06 -6.22
CA ARG A 273 -23.14 7.18 -7.54
C ARG A 273 -22.47 8.22 -8.43
N LEU A 274 -22.12 9.38 -7.87
CA LEU A 274 -21.44 10.44 -8.62
C LEU A 274 -20.03 10.00 -9.07
N ARG A 275 -19.31 9.25 -8.23
CA ARG A 275 -18.00 8.67 -8.58
C ARG A 275 -18.13 7.67 -9.74
N ASP A 276 -19.13 6.79 -9.68
CA ASP A 276 -19.35 5.80 -10.73
C ASP A 276 -19.79 6.46 -12.05
N GLN A 277 -20.59 7.51 -11.99
CA GLN A 277 -20.97 8.31 -13.16
C GLN A 277 -19.74 8.98 -13.80
N ARG A 278 -18.87 9.62 -13.00
CA ARG A 278 -17.62 10.21 -13.51
C ARG A 278 -16.70 9.17 -14.17
N LYS A 279 -16.60 7.96 -13.59
CA LYS A 279 -15.84 6.85 -14.19
C LYS A 279 -16.41 6.44 -15.54
N LEU A 280 -17.73 6.34 -15.65
CA LEU A 280 -18.41 5.99 -16.90
C LEU A 280 -18.19 7.07 -17.98
N ASP A 281 -18.28 8.35 -17.62
CA ASP A 281 -18.07 9.45 -18.55
C ASP A 281 -16.61 9.54 -19.01
N ARG A 282 -15.64 9.32 -18.10
CA ARG A 282 -14.21 9.22 -18.47
C ARG A 282 -13.98 8.08 -19.47
N LYS A 283 -14.64 6.92 -19.29
CA LYS A 283 -14.59 5.81 -20.25
C LYS A 283 -15.19 6.19 -21.61
N ARG A 284 -16.36 6.84 -21.63
CA ARG A 284 -17.01 7.31 -22.87
C ARG A 284 -16.13 8.32 -23.61
N GLU A 285 -15.54 9.27 -22.90
CA GLU A 285 -14.66 10.28 -23.49
C GLU A 285 -13.40 9.64 -24.10
N GLN A 286 -12.78 8.68 -23.40
CA GLN A 286 -11.65 7.92 -23.95
C GLN A 286 -12.05 7.13 -25.21
N GLY A 287 -13.23 6.51 -25.21
CA GLY A 287 -13.77 5.84 -26.41
C GLY A 287 -13.95 6.80 -27.57
N ALA A 288 -14.54 7.97 -27.33
CA ALA A 288 -14.72 9.02 -28.33
C ALA A 288 -13.38 9.53 -28.89
N LYS A 289 -12.36 9.71 -28.03
CA LYS A 289 -11.00 10.09 -28.44
C LYS A 289 -10.37 9.03 -29.36
N ARG A 290 -10.49 7.75 -29.02
CA ARG A 290 -9.99 6.65 -29.86
C ARG A 290 -10.69 6.61 -31.21
N ALA A 291 -12.02 6.78 -31.23
CA ALA A 291 -12.80 6.82 -32.47
C ALA A 291 -12.42 8.02 -33.35
N ARG A 292 -12.26 9.21 -32.76
CA ARG A 292 -11.78 10.41 -33.47
C ARG A 292 -10.39 10.21 -34.06
N LYS A 293 -9.45 9.65 -33.28
CA LYS A 293 -8.09 9.35 -33.76
C LYS A 293 -8.09 8.32 -34.89
N HIS A 294 -8.93 7.28 -34.79
CA HIS A 294 -9.08 6.28 -35.85
C HIS A 294 -9.60 6.92 -37.15
N ARG A 295 -10.65 7.75 -37.07
CA ARG A 295 -11.19 8.47 -38.24
C ARG A 295 -10.17 9.44 -38.85
N ALA A 296 -9.42 10.18 -38.02
CA ALA A 296 -8.36 11.06 -38.49
C ALA A 296 -7.22 10.29 -39.18
N ASN A 297 -6.80 9.16 -38.62
CA ASN A 297 -5.79 8.30 -39.24
C ASN A 297 -6.26 7.71 -40.58
N LEU A 298 -7.54 7.32 -40.69
CA LEU A 298 -8.11 6.86 -41.96
C LEU A 298 -8.14 7.98 -43.00
N LYS A 299 -8.52 9.20 -42.60
CA LYS A 299 -8.51 10.37 -43.49
C LYS A 299 -7.10 10.71 -43.97
N TRP A 300 -6.12 10.77 -43.06
CA TRP A 300 -4.72 11.01 -43.39
C TRP A 300 -4.14 9.93 -44.33
N ARG A 301 -4.49 8.65 -44.11
CA ARG A 301 -4.11 7.56 -45.01
C ARG A 301 -4.77 7.65 -46.40
N ALA A 302 -5.97 8.22 -46.49
CA ALA A 302 -6.62 8.46 -47.77
C ALA A 302 -5.97 9.63 -48.52
N GLU A 303 -5.53 10.67 -47.81
CA GLU A 303 -4.86 11.84 -48.39
C GLU A 303 -3.41 11.56 -48.81
N GLU A 304 -2.65 10.73 -48.08
CA GLU A 304 -1.31 10.28 -48.50
C GLU A 304 -1.33 9.14 -49.54
N GLY A 305 -2.50 8.57 -49.80
CA GLY A 305 -2.67 7.35 -50.56
C GLY A 305 -3.31 7.56 -51.92
N GLU A 306 -2.87 8.53 -52.71
CA GLU A 306 -3.32 8.69 -54.12
C GLU A 306 -2.97 7.48 -55.01
N ASP A 307 -2.13 6.54 -54.56
CA ASP A 307 -1.77 5.32 -55.33
C ASP A 307 -2.30 3.99 -54.76
N LYS A 308 -3.23 3.99 -53.77
CA LYS A 308 -3.73 2.74 -53.14
C LYS A 308 -5.24 2.56 -53.12
N ASN A 309 -5.97 3.29 -53.95
CA ASN A 309 -7.42 3.13 -54.12
C ASN A 309 -7.85 1.76 -54.68
N ASP A 310 -6.90 0.89 -55.10
CA ASP A 310 -7.21 -0.46 -55.55
C ASP A 310 -7.52 -1.45 -54.41
N ALA A 311 -6.93 -1.32 -53.21
CA ALA A 311 -7.08 -2.38 -52.21
C ALA A 311 -8.47 -2.41 -51.53
N ILE A 312 -9.09 -1.24 -51.32
CA ILE A 312 -10.40 -1.15 -50.66
C ILE A 312 -11.55 -1.38 -51.66
N THR A 313 -11.41 -0.92 -52.91
CA THR A 313 -12.35 -1.28 -53.98
C THR A 313 -12.27 -2.77 -54.33
N THR A 314 -11.08 -3.37 -54.31
CA THR A 314 -10.92 -4.84 -54.51
C THR A 314 -11.53 -5.64 -53.37
N LEU A 315 -11.46 -5.16 -52.12
CA LEU A 315 -12.09 -5.84 -50.99
C LEU A 315 -13.62 -5.75 -51.03
N MET A 316 -14.20 -4.58 -51.34
CA MET A 316 -15.66 -4.46 -51.50
C MET A 316 -16.18 -5.24 -52.71
N ARG A 317 -15.46 -5.23 -53.84
CA ARG A 317 -15.81 -6.02 -55.04
C ARG A 317 -15.74 -7.53 -54.77
N GLY A 318 -14.82 -7.98 -53.92
CA GLY A 318 -14.74 -9.37 -53.46
C GLY A 318 -15.95 -9.79 -52.61
N VAL A 319 -16.45 -8.90 -51.75
CA VAL A 319 -17.65 -9.17 -50.92
C VAL A 319 -18.93 -9.20 -51.77
N GLU A 320 -19.06 -8.33 -52.78
CA GLU A 320 -20.19 -8.35 -53.73
C GLU A 320 -20.16 -9.56 -54.67
N ALA A 321 -18.97 -10.01 -55.09
CA ALA A 321 -18.80 -11.23 -55.88
C ALA A 321 -19.18 -12.49 -55.08
N GLN A 322 -18.87 -12.52 -53.77
CA GLN A 322 -19.23 -13.64 -52.90
C GLN A 322 -20.73 -13.66 -52.56
N ALA A 323 -21.36 -12.49 -52.42
CA ALA A 323 -22.82 -12.38 -52.28
C ALA A 323 -23.55 -12.86 -53.55
N SER A 324 -23.02 -12.56 -54.73
CA SER A 324 -23.59 -12.98 -56.02
C SER A 324 -23.38 -14.47 -56.33
N GLN A 325 -22.32 -15.10 -55.81
CA GLN A 325 -22.10 -16.55 -55.93
C GLN A 325 -22.99 -17.40 -55.00
N SER A 326 -23.64 -16.79 -54.01
CA SER A 326 -24.55 -17.50 -53.08
C SER A 326 -25.98 -17.65 -53.60
N GLN A 327 -26.31 -17.08 -54.77
CA GLN A 327 -27.58 -17.27 -55.46
C GLN A 327 -27.44 -18.27 -56.61
N LEU A 328 -27.11 -19.52 -56.29
CA LEU A 328 -27.37 -20.66 -57.18
C LEU A 328 -28.60 -21.42 -56.66
N PRO A 329 -29.56 -21.77 -57.53
CA PRO A 329 -30.75 -22.53 -57.13
C PRO A 329 -30.42 -24.02 -57.12
N GLY A 330 -30.73 -24.68 -55.99
CA GLY A 330 -30.68 -26.14 -55.85
C GLY A 330 -29.49 -26.63 -55.05
N ASP A 331 -29.68 -26.96 -53.78
CA ASP A 331 -30.19 -28.28 -53.45
C ASP A 331 -30.64 -28.35 -51.99
N ALA A 332 -31.69 -29.12 -51.78
CA ALA A 332 -32.35 -29.33 -50.51
C ALA A 332 -31.44 -30.06 -49.51
N SER A 333 -31.22 -29.49 -48.32
CA SER A 333 -31.30 -30.25 -47.08
C SER A 333 -31.38 -29.30 -45.89
N ALA A 334 -32.60 -29.15 -45.39
CA ALA A 334 -32.90 -28.41 -44.18
C ALA A 334 -32.40 -29.17 -42.95
N ALA A 335 -31.44 -28.59 -42.22
CA ALA A 335 -31.21 -28.92 -40.81
C ALA A 335 -31.26 -27.63 -39.99
N VAL A 336 -32.49 -27.35 -39.58
CA VAL A 336 -32.95 -26.55 -38.45
C VAL A 336 -31.92 -26.42 -37.32
N ILE A 337 -31.45 -25.20 -37.05
CA ILE A 337 -31.16 -24.75 -35.67
C ILE A 337 -31.78 -23.37 -35.50
N SER A 338 -33.07 -23.38 -35.17
CA SER A 338 -33.81 -22.24 -34.68
C SER A 338 -33.27 -21.86 -33.30
N ARG A 339 -32.66 -20.67 -33.17
CA ARG A 339 -32.36 -20.07 -31.87
C ARG A 339 -33.51 -19.11 -31.52
N PRO A 340 -34.27 -19.36 -30.44
CA PRO A 340 -35.32 -18.45 -30.02
C PRO A 340 -34.70 -17.18 -29.43
N VAL A 341 -35.10 -16.04 -29.98
CA VAL A 341 -34.91 -14.73 -29.39
C VAL A 341 -35.88 -14.62 -28.22
N MET A 342 -35.39 -14.87 -26.99
CA MET A 342 -36.19 -14.56 -25.80
C MET A 342 -36.30 -13.05 -25.66
N SER A 343 -37.53 -12.54 -25.68
CA SER A 343 -37.84 -11.13 -25.49
C SER A 343 -37.54 -10.72 -24.04
N LEU A 344 -37.02 -9.49 -23.90
CA LEU A 344 -36.65 -8.85 -22.63
C LEU A 344 -37.81 -8.70 -21.63
N GLN A 345 -39.05 -9.04 -22.01
CA GLN A 345 -40.21 -9.02 -21.12
C GLN A 345 -40.26 -10.23 -20.15
N ALA A 346 -39.64 -11.37 -20.50
CA ALA A 346 -39.64 -12.55 -19.63
C ALA A 346 -38.72 -12.42 -18.40
N LEU A 347 -37.69 -11.57 -18.46
CA LEU A 347 -36.74 -11.37 -17.36
C LEU A 347 -37.26 -10.50 -16.21
N TYR A 348 -38.37 -9.78 -16.40
CA TYR A 348 -38.95 -8.93 -15.35
C TYR A 348 -39.93 -9.63 -14.42
N ALA A 349 -40.45 -10.80 -14.79
CA ALA A 349 -41.47 -11.52 -14.00
C ALA A 349 -40.88 -12.41 -12.89
N GLN A 350 -39.56 -12.63 -12.86
CA GLN A 350 -38.95 -13.61 -11.94
C GLN A 350 -38.40 -13.00 -10.65
N ASN A 351 -38.30 -11.68 -10.53
CA ASN A 351 -37.70 -11.00 -9.37
C ASN A 351 -38.69 -10.42 -8.34
N SER A 352 -40.01 -10.62 -8.51
CA SER A 352 -41.02 -10.02 -7.63
C SER A 352 -41.60 -10.98 -6.55
N ARG A 353 -40.99 -12.15 -6.31
CA ARG A 353 -41.53 -13.17 -5.37
C ARG A 353 -40.76 -13.38 -4.06
N ILE A 354 -39.91 -12.45 -3.64
CA ILE A 354 -39.19 -12.58 -2.36
C ILE A 354 -39.39 -11.33 -1.50
N LEU A 355 -40.59 -11.20 -0.94
CA LEU A 355 -40.82 -10.44 0.29
C LEU A 355 -41.73 -11.28 1.20
N PRO A 356 -41.32 -11.59 2.44
CA PRO A 356 -42.20 -12.25 3.41
C PRO A 356 -43.25 -11.26 3.96
N PRO A 357 -44.46 -11.74 4.28
CA PRO A 357 -45.48 -10.94 4.95
C PRO A 357 -45.15 -10.68 6.43
N ASN A 358 -45.72 -9.58 6.95
CA ASN A 358 -45.60 -9.06 8.32
C ASN A 358 -45.91 -10.07 9.43
#